data_AF-A0AAF0U260-F1
#
_entry.id   AF-A0AAF0U260-F1
#
_cell.length_a   1.000
_cell.length_b   1.000
_cell.length_c   1.000
_cell.angle_alpha   90.00
_cell.angle_beta   90.00
_cell.angle_gamma   90.00
#
_symmetry.space_group_name_H-M   'P 1'
#
loop_
_entity.id
_entity.type
_entity.pdbx_description
1 polymer ?
#
loop_
_entity_poly.entity_id
_entity_poly.type
_entity_poly.pdbx_seq_one_letter_code
_entity_poly.pdbx_strand_id
1 'polypeptide(L)'
;MNFITGLPRSHCKFDSIWVIVDRLTKSAHFLQVKATFSAENYAGLYIREITDGQAERIILTLEYMLRACALDLKGSWDDHLPHIEFAYNNSCHSSIGMTPYEALY
;
A
#
# COMPACT_ATOMS: atom_id res chain seq x y z
N MET A 1 -1.07 -8.13 -6.32
CA MET A 1 -1.05 -6.66 -6.15
C MET A 1 -2.45 -6.13 -6.39
N ASN A 2 -2.80 -4.96 -5.83
CA ASN A 2 -4.13 -4.36 -6.00
C ASN A 2 -4.02 -2.87 -6.35
N PHE A 3 -4.96 -2.39 -7.15
CA PHE A 3 -5.11 -0.97 -7.45
C PHE A 3 -6.38 -0.43 -6.81
N ILE A 4 -6.24 0.59 -5.97
CA ILE A 4 -7.37 1.34 -5.43
C ILE A 4 -7.50 2.59 -6.29
N THR A 5 -8.55 2.64 -7.10
CA THR A 5 -8.84 3.76 -8.01
C THR A 5 -10.11 4.49 -7.58
N GLY A 6 -10.30 5.72 -8.06
CA GLY A 6 -11.50 6.52 -7.75
C GLY A 6 -11.42 7.25 -6.41
N LEU A 7 -10.20 7.47 -5.88
CA LEU A 7 -9.99 8.28 -4.69
C LEU A 7 -10.16 9.77 -5.02
N PRO A 8 -10.57 10.60 -4.03
CA PRO A 8 -10.50 12.06 -4.17
C PRO A 8 -9.09 12.47 -4.57
N ARG A 9 -8.95 13.38 -5.53
CA ARG A 9 -7.62 13.82 -5.98
C ARG A 9 -6.81 14.37 -4.81
N SER A 10 -5.61 13.85 -4.61
CA SER A 10 -4.69 14.33 -3.60
C SER A 10 -4.13 15.71 -3.96
N HIS A 11 -3.46 16.36 -3.00
CA HIS A 11 -2.76 17.64 -3.24
C HIS A 11 -1.72 17.54 -4.38
N CYS A 12 -1.08 16.37 -4.53
CA CYS A 12 -0.13 16.07 -5.59
C CYS A 12 -0.76 15.51 -6.88
N LYS A 13 -2.09 15.61 -7.04
CA LYS A 13 -2.88 15.13 -8.19
C LYS A 13 -2.77 13.63 -8.43
N PHE A 14 -2.49 12.83 -7.39
CA PHE A 14 -2.66 11.38 -7.45
C PHE A 14 -4.14 11.03 -7.27
N ASP A 15 -4.61 10.02 -8.00
CA ASP A 15 -6.01 9.58 -8.00
C ASP A 15 -6.16 8.09 -7.70
N SER A 16 -5.04 7.41 -7.50
CA SER A 16 -4.97 5.97 -7.35
C SER A 16 -3.84 5.59 -6.38
N ILE A 17 -4.03 4.50 -5.65
CA ILE A 17 -3.00 3.91 -4.80
C ILE A 17 -2.71 2.51 -5.32
N TRP A 18 -1.43 2.23 -5.56
CA TRP A 18 -0.97 0.90 -5.83
C TRP A 18 -0.53 0.25 -4.53
N VAL A 19 -1.21 -0.83 -4.16
CA VAL A 19 -0.93 -1.59 -2.94
C VAL A 19 -0.10 -2.81 -3.32
N ILE A 20 1.15 -2.83 -2.83
CA ILE A 20 2.06 -3.97 -2.91
C ILE A 20 2.09 -4.60 -1.52
N VAL A 21 2.00 -5.93 -1.46
CA VAL A 21 1.99 -6.65 -0.19
C VAL A 21 2.82 -7.89 -0.33
N ASP A 22 3.78 -8.01 0.56
CA ASP A 22 4.67 -9.12 0.71
C ASP A 22 3.95 -10.36 1.28
N ARG A 23 4.27 -11.53 0.73
CA ARG A 23 3.66 -12.79 1.17
C ARG A 23 4.31 -13.43 2.39
N LEU A 24 5.63 -13.39 2.45
CA LEU A 24 6.47 -14.06 3.43
C LEU A 24 6.52 -13.25 4.73
N THR A 25 6.81 -11.96 4.65
CA THR A 25 6.93 -11.03 5.77
C THR A 25 5.60 -10.39 6.13
N LYS A 26 4.59 -10.49 5.25
CA LYS A 26 3.27 -9.84 5.41
C LYS A 26 3.33 -8.32 5.39
N SER A 27 4.45 -7.71 5.01
CA SER A 27 4.58 -6.26 4.90
C SER A 27 3.70 -5.71 3.78
N ALA A 28 3.22 -4.48 3.96
CA ALA A 28 2.51 -3.75 2.92
C ALA A 28 3.23 -2.46 2.60
N HIS A 29 3.18 -2.09 1.31
CA HIS A 29 3.72 -0.86 0.77
C HIS A 29 2.65 -0.13 -0.05
N PHE A 30 2.51 1.16 0.19
CA PHE A 30 1.55 2.01 -0.50
C PHE A 30 2.25 2.99 -1.43
N LEU A 31 2.06 2.79 -2.73
CA LEU A 31 2.61 3.69 -3.73
C LEU A 31 1.51 4.58 -4.28
N GLN A 32 1.74 5.88 -4.22
CA GLN A 32 0.87 6.86 -4.87
C GLN A 32 1.08 6.80 -6.38
N VAL A 33 0.01 6.57 -7.13
CA VAL A 33 0.04 6.43 -8.59
C VAL A 33 -1.07 7.25 -9.23
N LYS A 34 -0.94 7.50 -10.54
CA LYS A 34 -2.01 8.11 -11.33
C LYS A 34 -2.55 7.05 -12.28
N ALA A 35 -3.88 6.98 -12.42
CA ALA A 35 -4.52 6.10 -13.39
C ALA A 35 -4.01 6.34 -14.83
N THR A 36 -3.46 7.53 -15.10
CA THR A 36 -2.86 7.92 -16.39
C THR A 36 -1.40 7.50 -16.57
N PHE A 37 -0.76 6.84 -15.59
CA PHE A 37 0.62 6.36 -15.75
C PHE A 37 0.70 5.32 -16.88
N SER A 38 1.77 5.39 -17.68
CA SER A 38 2.05 4.38 -18.70
C SER A 38 2.54 3.08 -18.04
N ALA A 39 2.43 1.98 -18.78
CA ALA A 39 2.94 0.68 -18.33
C ALA A 39 4.44 0.72 -17.98
N GLU A 40 5.23 1.57 -18.64
CA GLU A 40 6.67 1.76 -18.36
C GLU A 40 6.90 2.40 -16.98
N ASN A 41 6.10 3.41 -16.63
CA ASN A 41 6.18 4.03 -15.30
C ASN A 41 5.78 3.04 -14.20
N TYR A 42 4.76 2.22 -14.45
CA TYR A 42 4.39 1.13 -13.55
C TYR A 42 5.48 0.08 -13.44
N ALA A 43 6.10 -0.32 -14.55
CA ALA A 43 7.18 -1.30 -14.57
C ALA A 43 8.42 -0.79 -13.82
N GLY A 44 8.79 0.49 -13.97
CA GLY A 44 9.88 1.09 -13.21
C GLY A 44 9.63 1.09 -11.71
N LEU A 45 8.41 1.42 -11.29
CA LEU A 45 7.98 1.32 -9.89
C LEU A 45 7.96 -0.13 -9.42
N TYR A 46 7.42 -1.05 -10.22
CA TYR A 46 7.36 -2.48 -9.92
C TYR A 46 8.75 -3.06 -9.67
N ILE A 47 9.68 -2.83 -10.61
CA ILE A 47 11.04 -3.39 -10.55
C ILE A 47 11.75 -2.92 -9.29
N ARG A 48 11.59 -1.65 -8.92
CA ARG A 48 12.18 -1.10 -7.69
C ARG A 48 11.71 -1.83 -6.43
N GLU A 49 10.43 -2.20 -6.39
CA GLU A 49 9.79 -2.76 -5.19
C GLU A 49 9.81 -4.30 -5.17
N ILE A 50 9.91 -4.95 -6.33
CA ILE A 50 9.80 -6.42 -6.45
C ILE A 50 11.13 -7.13 -6.57
N THR A 51 12.23 -6.40 -6.75
CA THR A 51 13.53 -6.93 -6.29
C THR A 51 13.50 -7.37 -4.82
N ASP A 52 12.52 -6.91 -4.03
CA ASP A 52 12.31 -7.33 -2.65
C ASP A 52 11.42 -8.59 -2.49
N GLY A 53 10.90 -9.16 -3.58
CA GLY A 53 10.63 -10.61 -3.72
C GLY A 53 9.29 -11.18 -3.22
N GLN A 54 8.21 -10.40 -3.13
CA GLN A 54 7.14 -10.79 -2.20
C GLN A 54 5.73 -10.42 -2.66
N ALA A 55 4.87 -11.41 -2.93
CA ALA A 55 3.47 -11.13 -3.23
C ALA A 55 2.47 -12.24 -2.91
N GLU A 56 1.38 -11.86 -2.22
CA GLU A 56 -0.05 -12.26 -2.37
C GLU A 56 -0.91 -12.64 -1.11
N ARG A 57 -2.16 -12.17 -1.10
CA ARG A 57 -3.23 -12.41 -0.08
C ARG A 57 -3.08 -11.71 1.29
N ILE A 58 -3.15 -10.38 1.28
CA ILE A 58 -3.69 -9.54 2.39
C ILE A 58 -4.46 -8.30 1.86
N ILE A 59 -4.81 -8.31 0.58
CA ILE A 59 -5.40 -7.16 -0.14
C ILE A 59 -6.74 -6.69 0.46
N LEU A 60 -7.55 -7.61 0.99
CA LEU A 60 -8.89 -7.30 1.49
C LEU A 60 -8.90 -6.52 2.80
N THR A 61 -8.00 -6.85 3.73
CA THR A 61 -7.91 -6.16 5.03
C THR A 61 -7.37 -4.74 4.86
N LEU A 62 -6.39 -4.56 3.99
CA LEU A 62 -5.81 -3.25 3.68
C LEU A 62 -6.77 -2.36 2.90
N GLU A 63 -7.49 -2.91 1.93
CA GLU A 63 -8.54 -2.17 1.20
C GLU A 63 -9.61 -1.65 2.17
N TYR A 64 -9.99 -2.45 3.18
CA TYR A 64 -10.95 -2.03 4.20
C TYR A 64 -10.41 -0.89 5.08
N MET A 65 -9.16 -1.00 5.57
CA MET A 65 -8.52 0.06 6.37
C MET A 65 -8.40 1.36 5.57
N LEU A 66 -7.97 1.27 4.30
CA LEU A 66 -7.80 2.43 3.44
C LEU A 66 -9.13 3.07 3.06
N ARG A 67 -10.19 2.28 2.84
CA ARG A 67 -11.54 2.83 2.61
C ARG A 67 -12.08 3.54 3.85
N ALA A 68 -11.84 2.99 5.05
CA ALA A 68 -12.20 3.67 6.28
C ALA A 68 -11.46 5.01 6.42
N CYS A 69 -10.14 5.03 6.16
CA CYS A 69 -9.36 6.27 6.22
C CYS A 69 -9.71 7.27 5.11
N ALA A 70 -9.95 6.82 3.87
CA ALA A 70 -10.24 7.68 2.74
C ALA A 70 -11.62 8.35 2.83
N LEU A 71 -12.57 7.77 3.56
CA LEU A 71 -13.88 8.38 3.81
C LEU A 71 -13.80 9.54 4.82
N ASP A 72 -12.92 9.45 5.82
CA ASP A 72 -12.72 10.50 6.83
C ASP A 72 -11.77 11.61 6.36
N LEU A 73 -10.82 11.30 5.47
CA LEU A 73 -9.78 12.22 5.01
C LEU A 73 -10.18 12.85 3.67
N LYS A 74 -10.79 14.04 3.72
CA LYS A 74 -11.18 14.87 2.56
C LYS A 74 -9.98 15.31 1.69
N GLY A 75 -9.36 14.40 0.96
CA GLY A 75 -8.32 14.68 -0.05
C GLY A 75 -6.88 14.79 0.46
N SER A 76 -6.63 14.63 1.77
CA SER A 76 -5.30 14.60 2.40
C SER A 76 -4.82 13.18 2.74
N TRP A 77 -5.38 12.17 2.08
CA TRP A 77 -5.04 10.78 2.33
C TRP A 77 -3.56 10.47 2.00
N ASP A 78 -2.93 11.24 1.12
CA ASP A 78 -1.53 11.12 0.73
C ASP A 78 -0.55 11.36 1.89
N ASP A 79 -0.87 12.30 2.79
CA ASP A 79 -0.06 12.57 3.98
C ASP A 79 -0.14 11.46 5.04
N HIS A 80 -1.23 10.69 5.01
CA HIS A 80 -1.54 9.67 6.01
C HIS A 80 -1.07 8.27 5.58
N LEU A 81 -0.75 8.08 4.30
CA LEU A 81 -0.27 6.80 3.78
C LEU A 81 0.95 6.25 4.53
N PRO A 82 2.02 7.02 4.81
CA PRO A 82 3.16 6.52 5.58
C PRO A 82 2.77 6.09 7.00
N HIS A 83 1.80 6.77 7.62
CA HIS A 83 1.31 6.44 8.95
C HIS A 83 0.52 5.12 8.96
N ILE A 84 -0.29 4.89 7.91
CA ILE A 84 -1.04 3.65 7.72
C ILE A 84 -0.08 2.49 7.45
N GLU A 85 0.92 2.70 6.60
CA GLU A 85 1.97 1.72 6.32
C GLU A 85 2.72 1.32 7.60
N PHE A 86 3.15 2.33 8.36
CA PHE A 86 3.85 2.13 9.62
C PHE A 86 2.99 1.38 10.63
N ALA A 87 1.73 1.79 10.82
CA ALA A 87 0.82 1.12 11.75
C ALA A 87 0.58 -0.34 11.37
N TYR A 88 0.43 -0.63 10.08
CA TYR A 88 0.21 -1.98 9.59
C TYR A 88 1.45 -2.87 9.73
N ASN A 89 2.63 -2.37 9.37
CA ASN A 89 3.90 -3.11 9.44
C ASN A 89 4.40 -3.28 10.88
N ASN A 90 3.97 -2.45 11.83
CA ASN A 90 4.25 -2.61 13.27
C ASN A 90 3.14 -3.34 14.03
N SER A 91 2.06 -3.76 13.38
CA SER A 91 1.00 -4.54 14.04
C SER A 91 1.35 -6.02 14.02
N CYS A 92 1.08 -6.73 15.12
CA CYS A 92 1.30 -8.18 15.18
C CYS A 92 0.27 -8.89 14.30
N HIS A 93 0.75 -9.76 13.41
CA HIS A 93 -0.13 -10.53 12.53
C HIS A 93 -0.18 -11.98 13.04
N SER A 94 -1.39 -12.47 13.32
CA SER A 94 -1.60 -13.84 13.82
C SER A 94 -1.08 -14.94 12.89
N SER A 95 -0.94 -14.65 11.60
CA SER A 95 -0.40 -15.59 10.60
C SER A 95 1.12 -15.78 10.66
N ILE A 96 1.87 -14.78 11.15
CA ILE A 96 3.34 -14.83 11.30
C ILE A 96 3.78 -14.83 12.77
N GLY A 97 2.88 -14.54 13.70
CA GLY A 97 3.15 -14.56 15.14
C GLY A 97 3.96 -13.36 15.65
N MET A 98 4.34 -12.44 14.77
CA MET A 98 5.13 -11.23 15.04
C MET A 98 4.67 -10.08 14.13
N THR A 99 5.33 -8.93 14.21
CA THR A 99 5.08 -7.82 13.30
C THR A 99 5.83 -8.02 11.97
N PRO A 100 5.27 -7.58 10.82
CA PRO A 100 5.99 -7.62 9.55
C PRO A 100 7.35 -6.92 9.58
N TYR A 101 7.47 -5.83 10.33
CA TYR A 101 8.72 -5.09 10.51
C TYR A 101 9.79 -5.95 11.20
N GLU A 102 9.42 -6.72 12.23
CA GLU A 102 10.33 -7.67 12.89
C GLU A 102 10.71 -8.85 11.98
N ALA A 103 9.88 -9.22 11.00
CA ALA A 103 10.22 -10.29 10.07
C ALA A 103 11.26 -9.88 9.00
N LEU A 104 11.46 -8.56 8.82
CA LEU A 104 12.39 -7.98 7.85
C LEU A 104 13.79 -7.70 8.42
N TYR A 105 13.96 -7.72 9.75
CA TYR A 105 15.21 -7.38 10.47
C TYR A 105 15.64 -8.48 11.44
#